data_AF-A0A7V1U5P9-F1
#
_entry.id   AF-A0A7V1U5P9-F1
#
_cell.length_a   1.000
_cell.length_b   1.000
_cell.length_c   1.000
_cell.angle_alpha   90.00
_cell.angle_beta   90.00
_cell.angle_gamma   90.00
#
_symmetry.space_group_name_H-M   'P 1'
#
loop_
_entity.id
_entity.type
_entity.pdbx_description
1 polymer ?
#
loop_
_entity_poly.entity_id
_entity_poly.type
_entity_poly.pdbx_seq_one_letter_code
_entity_poly.pdbx_strand_id
1 'polypeptide(L)'
;MRRTVPALVLLTGLWVVAAAGPALAHGFGGRTDLPVPRWLFVFGAGTALIVSFVALSALWTEPRFEHRRPDPARWTPLQRLLTNRSLEWTTRGLGLVAFAVVTAASLRRVELTRTIGPVVVFNWFWAGLTFLQAIVGDLWATLSPFDTLGRLLFPDRAGAPPRRYPRAWGVWPAALLLLAFVWVELVDPFGGAPGSLGLLILTYTLVQVAGMFVFGREDWIRGGEAFAVYLGLIARLAPLARDAEGRVILRPPLAGLAGVEPRPGLLALVMVALGSTTFDGLSRTSLWVSRTASLTGLERTLVSSLGLLATIGLVALAYALAMVAASRVVQGRWHVLAVRFAPSLVPIVLAYAVAHYFSFLLIEGQLGLIRL
;
A
#
# COMPACT_ATOMS: atom_id res chain seq x y z
N MET A 1 -0.76 -45.94 3.52
CA MET A 1 -0.76 -45.05 2.32
C MET A 1 -0.43 -43.60 2.69
N ARG A 2 0.77 -43.30 3.23
CA ARG A 2 1.04 -41.98 3.85
C ARG A 2 2.40 -41.33 3.51
N ARG A 3 3.07 -41.71 2.43
CA ARG A 3 4.42 -41.18 2.10
C ARG A 3 4.67 -40.78 0.64
N THR A 4 3.67 -40.78 -0.25
CA THR A 4 3.89 -40.53 -1.69
C THR A 4 3.62 -39.09 -2.16
N VAL A 5 3.01 -38.24 -1.34
CA VAL A 5 2.70 -36.84 -1.70
C VAL A 5 3.94 -35.92 -1.80
N PRO A 6 4.99 -36.01 -0.96
CA PRO A 6 6.10 -35.04 -1.04
C PRO A 6 7.02 -35.26 -2.26
N ALA A 7 7.08 -36.48 -2.81
CA ALA A 7 7.92 -36.79 -3.97
C ALA A 7 7.36 -36.25 -5.30
N LEU A 8 6.03 -36.19 -5.43
CA LEU A 8 5.37 -35.68 -6.64
C LEU A 8 5.52 -34.16 -6.77
N VAL A 9 5.56 -33.43 -5.65
CA VAL A 9 5.76 -31.97 -5.57
C VAL A 9 7.19 -31.55 -5.97
N LEU A 10 8.19 -32.38 -5.61
CA LEU A 10 9.60 -32.14 -5.96
C LEU A 10 9.90 -32.44 -7.44
N LEU A 11 9.31 -33.52 -7.99
CA LEU A 11 9.53 -33.91 -9.39
C LEU A 11 8.77 -33.00 -10.38
N THR A 12 7.61 -32.44 -10.01
CA THR A 12 6.93 -31.41 -10.81
C THR A 12 7.63 -30.06 -10.75
N GLY A 13 8.25 -29.71 -9.61
CA GLY A 13 9.08 -28.51 -9.49
C GLY A 13 10.31 -28.51 -10.41
N LEU A 14 10.97 -29.65 -10.60
CA LEU A 14 12.16 -29.75 -11.46
C LEU A 14 11.85 -29.66 -12.96
N TRP A 15 10.69 -30.17 -13.41
CA TRP A 15 10.28 -30.10 -14.82
C TRP A 15 9.83 -28.69 -15.26
N VAL A 16 9.31 -27.88 -14.33
CA VAL A 16 8.89 -26.49 -14.61
C VAL A 16 10.08 -25.55 -14.82
N VAL A 17 11.26 -25.87 -14.27
CA VAL A 17 12.50 -25.11 -14.51
C VAL A 17 13.04 -25.32 -15.93
N ALA A 18 12.79 -26.47 -16.54
CA ALA A 18 13.36 -26.83 -17.86
C ALA A 18 12.56 -26.29 -19.07
N ALA A 19 11.34 -25.77 -18.87
CA ALA A 19 10.46 -25.34 -19.96
C ALA A 19 10.28 -23.81 -20.07
N ALA A 20 11.03 -23.01 -19.31
CA ALA A 20 10.94 -21.56 -19.34
C ALA A 20 11.69 -20.99 -20.56
N GLY A 21 10.98 -20.82 -21.68
CA GLY A 21 11.44 -19.95 -22.77
C GLY A 21 11.45 -18.48 -22.34
N PRO A 22 12.26 -17.62 -22.98
CA PRO A 22 12.34 -16.22 -22.62
C PRO A 22 11.05 -15.50 -22.99
N ALA A 23 10.17 -15.29 -22.01
CA ALA A 23 9.02 -14.39 -22.13
C ALA A 23 9.51 -12.95 -21.93
N LEU A 24 9.87 -12.29 -23.04
CA LEU A 24 10.06 -10.84 -23.09
C LEU A 24 8.70 -10.15 -22.99
N ALA A 25 8.22 -9.97 -21.75
CA ALA A 25 7.10 -9.09 -21.45
C ALA A 25 7.44 -8.25 -20.20
N HIS A 26 8.49 -7.43 -20.29
CA HIS A 26 8.71 -6.36 -19.32
C HIS A 26 7.66 -5.28 -19.54
N GLY A 27 7.01 -4.85 -18.45
CA GLY A 27 6.04 -3.75 -18.43
C GLY A 27 6.57 -2.55 -19.20
N PHE A 28 5.74 -2.04 -20.10
CA PHE A 28 6.01 -0.94 -21.01
C PHE A 28 6.80 0.19 -20.33
N GLY A 29 8.00 0.43 -20.83
CA GLY A 29 8.84 1.56 -20.42
C GLY A 29 8.12 2.87 -20.73
N GLY A 30 7.83 3.64 -19.69
CA GLY A 30 7.37 5.01 -19.83
C GLY A 30 8.41 5.85 -20.59
N ARG A 31 7.94 6.81 -21.38
CA ARG A 31 8.78 7.78 -22.07
C ARG A 31 9.55 8.58 -21.02
N THR A 32 10.86 8.34 -20.91
CA THR A 32 11.76 9.01 -19.96
C THR A 32 12.37 10.29 -20.51
N ASP A 33 11.84 10.77 -21.65
CA ASP A 33 12.25 12.03 -22.24
C ASP A 33 11.64 13.16 -21.40
N LEU A 34 12.45 13.75 -20.52
CA LEU A 34 12.11 15.02 -19.91
C LEU A 34 11.83 16.03 -21.04
N PRO A 35 10.70 16.73 -21.05
CA PRO A 35 10.41 17.77 -22.04
C PRO A 35 11.35 18.99 -21.92
N VAL A 36 12.28 18.95 -20.96
CA VAL A 36 13.24 19.99 -20.61
C VAL A 36 14.65 19.41 -20.42
N PRO A 37 15.72 20.19 -20.68
CA PRO A 37 17.09 19.75 -20.41
C PRO A 37 17.30 19.29 -18.97
N ARG A 38 18.08 18.23 -18.77
CA ARG A 38 18.31 17.63 -17.44
C ARG A 38 18.82 18.63 -16.41
N TRP A 39 19.71 19.55 -16.80
CA TRP A 39 20.24 20.56 -15.88
C TRP A 39 19.14 21.50 -15.37
N LEU A 40 18.18 21.87 -16.24
CA LEU A 40 17.07 22.75 -15.87
C LEU A 40 16.10 22.03 -14.93
N PHE A 41 15.86 20.73 -15.18
CA PHE A 41 15.09 19.89 -14.27
C PHE A 41 15.75 19.79 -12.88
N VAL A 42 17.05 19.46 -12.82
CA VAL A 42 17.79 19.35 -11.55
C VAL A 42 17.82 20.70 -10.82
N PHE A 43 18.06 21.79 -11.54
CA PHE A 43 18.04 23.14 -10.97
C PHE A 43 16.67 23.50 -10.43
N GLY A 44 15.60 23.26 -11.19
CA GLY A 44 14.22 23.53 -10.77
C GLY A 44 13.81 22.70 -9.56
N ALA A 45 14.09 21.40 -9.55
CA ALA A 45 13.82 20.51 -8.43
C ALA A 45 14.61 20.92 -7.17
N GLY A 46 15.90 21.21 -7.31
CA GLY A 46 16.75 21.68 -6.21
C GLY A 46 16.31 23.03 -5.66
N THR A 47 15.96 23.97 -6.53
CA THR A 47 15.45 25.29 -6.13
C THR A 47 14.12 25.15 -5.40
N ALA A 48 13.18 24.37 -5.93
CA ALA A 48 11.90 24.12 -5.28
C ALA A 48 12.09 23.50 -3.88
N LEU A 49 13.02 22.55 -3.74
CA LEU A 49 13.37 21.95 -2.45
C LEU A 49 13.88 23.00 -1.46
N ILE A 50 14.91 23.76 -1.83
CA ILE A 50 15.52 24.79 -0.97
C ILE A 50 14.48 25.83 -0.56
N VAL A 51 13.76 26.39 -1.53
CA VAL A 51 12.71 27.39 -1.28
C VAL A 51 11.62 26.83 -0.38
N SER A 52 11.23 25.57 -0.54
CA SER A 52 10.21 24.93 0.31
C SER A 52 10.67 24.83 1.78
N PHE A 53 11.94 24.48 2.03
CA PHE A 53 12.48 24.41 3.39
C PHE A 53 12.66 25.80 4.00
N VAL A 54 13.13 26.78 3.22
CA VAL A 54 13.21 28.18 3.67
C VAL A 54 11.82 28.70 4.02
N ALA A 55 10.83 28.50 3.15
CA ALA A 55 9.45 28.88 3.40
C ALA A 55 8.85 28.16 4.61
N LEU A 56 9.11 26.86 4.78
CA LEU A 56 8.65 26.12 5.96
C LEU A 56 9.28 26.67 7.25
N SER A 57 10.60 26.95 7.24
CA SER A 57 11.30 27.49 8.40
C SER A 57 10.85 28.91 8.77
N ALA A 58 10.51 29.74 7.79
CA ALA A 58 10.11 31.13 7.99
C ALA A 58 8.61 31.31 8.26
N LEU A 59 7.75 30.50 7.62
CA LEU A 59 6.28 30.67 7.65
C LEU A 59 5.57 29.71 8.60
N TRP A 60 6.25 28.64 9.05
CA TRP A 60 5.67 27.57 9.88
C TRP A 60 6.51 27.34 11.15
N THR A 61 6.58 28.36 12.00
CA THR A 61 7.37 28.35 13.24
C THR A 61 6.70 27.61 14.41
N GLU A 62 5.39 27.31 14.31
CA GLU A 62 4.61 26.68 15.37
C GLU A 62 3.76 25.51 14.85
N PRO A 63 3.49 24.48 15.69
CA PRO A 63 2.68 23.33 15.31
C PRO A 63 1.18 23.69 15.19
N ARG A 64 0.76 24.10 13.99
CA ARG A 64 -0.63 24.51 13.69
C ARG A 64 -1.66 23.37 13.67
N PHE A 65 -1.22 22.12 13.48
CA PHE A 65 -2.13 20.97 13.35
C PHE A 65 -2.31 20.16 14.64
N GLU A 66 -1.33 20.15 15.56
CA GLU A 66 -1.42 19.34 16.80
C GLU A 66 -2.57 19.79 17.72
N HIS A 67 -2.87 21.09 17.73
CA HIS A 67 -3.87 21.69 18.62
C HIS A 67 -5.22 21.93 17.95
N ARG A 68 -5.35 21.61 16.66
CA ARG A 68 -6.55 21.94 15.89
C ARG A 68 -7.61 20.87 16.06
N ARG A 69 -8.72 21.24 16.68
CA ARG A 69 -9.91 20.38 16.71
C ARG A 69 -10.54 20.33 15.32
N PRO A 70 -11.00 19.16 14.84
CA PRO A 70 -11.81 19.08 13.64
C PRO A 70 -13.05 19.95 13.78
N ASP A 71 -13.58 20.44 12.66
CA ASP A 71 -14.86 21.13 12.68
C ASP A 71 -15.94 20.13 13.13
N PRO A 72 -16.86 20.53 14.01
CA PRO A 72 -17.91 19.64 14.49
C PRO A 72 -18.74 19.12 13.32
N ALA A 73 -19.16 17.86 13.41
CA ALA A 73 -19.99 17.23 12.40
C ALA A 73 -21.24 18.09 12.17
N ARG A 74 -21.43 18.53 10.92
CA ARG A 74 -22.63 19.27 10.53
C ARG A 74 -23.67 18.28 10.02
N TRP A 75 -24.90 18.42 10.49
CA TRP A 75 -26.04 17.69 9.96
C TRP A 75 -26.30 18.16 8.52
N THR A 76 -25.75 17.44 7.55
CA THR A 76 -25.88 17.73 6.11
C THR A 76 -26.59 16.57 5.40
N PRO A 77 -27.20 16.79 4.23
CA PRO A 77 -27.71 15.70 3.40
C PRO A 77 -26.62 14.67 3.07
N LEU A 78 -25.37 15.15 2.87
CA LEU A 78 -24.19 14.32 2.66
C LEU A 78 -23.91 13.39 3.86
N GLN A 79 -24.04 13.91 5.09
CA GLN A 79 -23.93 13.11 6.31
C GLN A 79 -24.92 11.95 6.29
N ARG A 80 -26.21 12.21 6.02
CA ARG A 80 -27.25 11.17 5.99
C ARG A 80 -26.99 10.11 4.93
N LEU A 81 -26.52 10.54 3.74
CA LEU A 81 -26.17 9.64 2.66
C LEU A 81 -24.99 8.74 3.06
N LEU A 82 -23.90 9.32 3.54
CA LEU A 82 -22.65 8.60 3.88
C LEU A 82 -22.74 7.76 5.17
N THR A 83 -23.77 7.95 6.00
CA THR A 83 -24.07 7.12 7.16
C THR A 83 -25.28 6.21 6.95
N ASN A 84 -25.84 6.15 5.73
CA ASN A 84 -27.00 5.30 5.45
C ASN A 84 -26.56 3.83 5.44
N ARG A 85 -27.13 3.05 6.35
CA ARG A 85 -26.83 1.61 6.49
C ARG A 85 -27.15 0.81 5.24
N SER A 86 -28.27 1.10 4.56
CA SER A 86 -28.64 0.39 3.33
C SER A 86 -27.61 0.67 2.23
N LEU A 87 -27.23 1.94 2.06
CA LEU A 87 -26.19 2.30 1.08
C LEU A 87 -24.85 1.64 1.44
N GLU A 88 -24.45 1.65 2.71
CA GLU A 88 -23.21 0.99 3.15
C GLU A 88 -23.21 -0.50 2.78
N TRP A 89 -24.29 -1.23 3.09
CA TRP A 89 -24.39 -2.66 2.75
C TRP A 89 -24.50 -2.92 1.25
N THR A 90 -25.17 -2.05 0.49
CA THR A 90 -25.17 -2.12 -0.97
C THR A 90 -23.77 -1.93 -1.54
N THR A 91 -23.02 -0.92 -1.08
CA THR A 91 -21.64 -0.67 -1.51
C THR A 91 -20.71 -1.81 -1.13
N ARG A 92 -20.83 -2.37 0.08
CA ARG A 92 -20.11 -3.58 0.52
C ARG A 92 -20.41 -4.78 -0.37
N GLY A 93 -21.70 -5.01 -0.67
CA GLY A 93 -22.14 -6.10 -1.54
C GLY A 93 -21.57 -5.98 -2.95
N LEU A 94 -21.64 -4.79 -3.55
CA LEU A 94 -21.05 -4.51 -4.86
C LEU A 94 -19.53 -4.69 -4.85
N GLY A 95 -18.85 -4.20 -3.82
CA GLY A 95 -17.40 -4.38 -3.64
C GLY A 95 -17.01 -5.86 -3.53
N LEU A 96 -17.79 -6.66 -2.77
CA LEU A 96 -17.55 -8.09 -2.63
C LEU A 96 -17.80 -8.87 -3.93
N VAL A 97 -18.84 -8.51 -4.69
CA VAL A 97 -19.11 -9.09 -6.02
C VAL A 97 -17.99 -8.75 -7.00
N ALA A 98 -17.57 -7.48 -7.07
CA ALA A 98 -16.45 -7.06 -7.91
C ALA A 98 -15.17 -7.81 -7.53
N PHE A 99 -14.88 -7.95 -6.24
CA PHE A 99 -13.76 -8.73 -5.75
C PHE A 99 -13.83 -10.21 -6.17
N ALA A 100 -15.00 -10.84 -6.06
CA ALA A 100 -15.20 -12.23 -6.47
C ALA A 100 -14.98 -12.41 -7.99
N VAL A 101 -15.50 -11.49 -8.81
CA VAL A 101 -15.30 -11.48 -10.27
C VAL A 101 -13.82 -11.34 -10.62
N VAL A 102 -13.12 -10.38 -10.00
CA VAL A 102 -11.68 -10.16 -10.23
C VAL A 102 -10.87 -11.37 -9.81
N THR A 103 -11.19 -11.98 -8.67
CA THR A 103 -10.52 -13.20 -8.18
C THR A 103 -10.73 -14.36 -9.15
N ALA A 104 -11.98 -14.62 -9.55
CA ALA A 104 -12.33 -15.68 -10.50
C ALA A 104 -11.65 -15.48 -11.86
N ALA A 105 -11.66 -14.25 -12.38
CA ALA A 105 -10.95 -13.90 -13.62
C ALA A 105 -9.44 -14.13 -13.49
N SER A 106 -8.85 -13.70 -12.37
CA SER A 106 -7.40 -13.82 -12.10
C SER A 106 -6.92 -15.24 -11.83
N LEU A 107 -7.84 -16.18 -11.52
CA LEU A 107 -7.54 -17.61 -11.40
C LEU A 107 -7.49 -18.32 -12.75
N ARG A 108 -8.06 -17.72 -13.79
CA ARG A 108 -8.01 -18.29 -15.14
C ARG A 108 -6.54 -18.36 -15.58
N ARG A 109 -6.14 -19.50 -16.13
CA ARG A 109 -4.79 -19.72 -16.69
C ARG A 109 -4.66 -19.12 -18.09
N VAL A 110 -5.02 -17.85 -18.20
CA VAL A 110 -4.86 -17.04 -19.41
C VAL A 110 -3.73 -16.04 -19.14
N GLU A 111 -3.04 -15.60 -20.18
CA GLU A 111 -2.00 -14.56 -20.09
C GLU A 111 -2.50 -13.35 -19.27
N LEU A 112 -1.65 -12.81 -18.37
CA LEU A 112 -2.03 -11.68 -17.52
C LEU A 112 -2.45 -10.45 -18.32
N THR A 113 -1.89 -10.26 -19.51
CA THR A 113 -2.23 -9.17 -20.43
C THR A 113 -3.66 -9.25 -20.97
N ARG A 114 -4.28 -10.44 -20.95
CA ARG A 114 -5.67 -10.67 -21.37
C ARG A 114 -6.63 -10.78 -20.20
N THR A 115 -6.14 -10.67 -18.98
CA THR A 115 -6.92 -10.82 -17.75
C THR A 115 -7.12 -9.45 -17.11
N ILE A 116 -8.31 -9.15 -16.61
CA ILE A 116 -8.59 -7.84 -15.99
C ILE A 116 -7.89 -7.67 -14.63
N GLY A 117 -7.51 -8.77 -13.98
CA GLY A 117 -6.93 -8.83 -12.64
C GLY A 117 -5.81 -7.81 -12.37
N PRO A 118 -4.72 -7.82 -13.14
CA PRO A 118 -3.61 -6.90 -12.93
C PRO A 118 -4.00 -5.43 -13.05
N VAL A 119 -4.89 -5.10 -13.99
CA VAL A 119 -5.38 -3.72 -14.16
C VAL A 119 -6.19 -3.31 -12.94
N VAL A 120 -7.11 -4.15 -12.45
CA VAL A 120 -7.89 -3.81 -11.27
C VAL A 120 -7.03 -3.73 -10.02
N VAL A 121 -6.15 -4.71 -9.78
CA VAL A 121 -5.36 -4.79 -8.55
C VAL A 121 -4.27 -3.72 -8.52
N PHE A 122 -3.43 -3.63 -9.55
CA PHE A 122 -2.26 -2.74 -9.52
C PHE A 122 -2.57 -1.33 -10.00
N ASN A 123 -3.53 -1.15 -10.90
CA ASN A 123 -3.88 0.19 -11.39
C ASN A 123 -5.01 0.82 -10.55
N TRP A 124 -6.21 0.25 -10.60
CA TRP A 124 -7.39 0.90 -10.00
C TRP A 124 -7.39 0.83 -8.48
N PHE A 125 -7.07 -0.32 -7.92
CA PHE A 125 -7.01 -0.52 -6.48
C PHE A 125 -5.74 0.09 -5.91
N TRP A 126 -4.56 -0.39 -6.28
CA TRP A 126 -3.33 0.06 -5.64
C TRP A 126 -3.03 1.54 -5.88
N ALA A 127 -3.02 2.01 -7.13
CA ALA A 127 -2.77 3.43 -7.42
C ALA A 127 -4.03 4.28 -7.26
N GLY A 128 -5.13 3.92 -7.93
CA GLY A 128 -6.35 4.71 -7.97
C GLY A 128 -6.98 4.94 -6.60
N LEU A 129 -7.15 3.88 -5.79
CA LEU A 129 -7.74 4.01 -4.46
C LEU A 129 -6.82 4.79 -3.51
N THR A 130 -5.50 4.67 -3.64
CA THR A 130 -4.55 5.50 -2.85
C THR A 130 -4.80 6.99 -3.08
N PHE A 131 -5.01 7.44 -4.32
CA PHE A 131 -5.36 8.84 -4.60
C PHE A 131 -6.71 9.23 -4.06
N LEU A 132 -7.73 8.41 -4.32
CA LEU A 132 -9.09 8.71 -3.88
C LEU A 132 -9.16 8.80 -2.37
N GLN A 133 -8.44 7.96 -1.64
CA GLN A 133 -8.42 8.01 -0.18
C GLN A 133 -7.71 9.25 0.36
N ALA A 134 -6.66 9.73 -0.29
CA ALA A 134 -6.00 10.98 0.09
C ALA A 134 -6.91 12.21 -0.05
N ILE A 135 -7.95 12.14 -0.90
CA ILE A 135 -8.87 13.26 -1.18
C ILE A 135 -10.19 13.10 -0.42
N VAL A 136 -10.77 11.90 -0.42
CA VAL A 136 -12.14 11.64 0.04
C VAL A 136 -12.18 11.06 1.45
N GLY A 137 -11.09 10.46 1.93
CA GLY A 137 -11.02 9.79 3.23
C GLY A 137 -11.07 8.27 3.12
N ASP A 138 -11.43 7.59 4.21
CA ASP A 138 -11.28 6.14 4.31
C ASP A 138 -12.40 5.37 3.58
N LEU A 139 -12.25 5.24 2.26
CA LEU A 139 -13.16 4.47 1.40
C LEU A 139 -13.03 2.96 1.61
N TRP A 140 -11.82 2.48 1.92
CA TRP A 140 -11.55 1.06 2.12
C TRP A 140 -12.28 0.47 3.31
N ALA A 141 -12.52 1.25 4.38
CA ALA A 141 -13.35 0.84 5.51
C ALA A 141 -14.76 0.32 5.10
N THR A 142 -15.28 0.78 3.95
CA THR A 142 -16.54 0.29 3.39
C THR A 142 -16.33 -0.67 2.22
N LEU A 143 -15.39 -0.39 1.32
CA LEU A 143 -15.17 -1.19 0.11
C LEU A 143 -14.44 -2.53 0.36
N SER A 144 -13.78 -2.67 1.51
CA SER A 144 -12.95 -3.84 1.81
C SER A 144 -13.77 -5.14 1.74
N PRO A 145 -13.43 -6.06 0.82
CA PRO A 145 -14.05 -7.38 0.78
C PRO A 145 -13.68 -8.17 2.03
N PHE A 146 -12.51 -7.90 2.64
CA PHE A 146 -12.05 -8.60 3.84
C PHE A 146 -12.86 -8.22 5.07
N ASP A 147 -13.09 -6.92 5.33
CA ASP A 147 -13.97 -6.52 6.44
C ASP A 147 -15.42 -6.99 6.20
N THR A 148 -15.88 -6.96 4.95
CA THR A 148 -17.22 -7.45 4.59
C THR A 148 -17.37 -8.94 4.87
N LEU A 149 -16.41 -9.78 4.44
CA LEU A 149 -16.35 -11.19 4.78
C LEU A 149 -16.26 -11.38 6.30
N GLY A 150 -15.44 -10.59 6.99
CA GLY A 150 -15.32 -10.62 8.44
C GLY A 150 -16.65 -10.38 9.15
N ARG A 151 -17.45 -9.40 8.70
CA ARG A 151 -18.78 -9.11 9.28
C ARG A 151 -19.79 -10.24 9.04
N LEU A 152 -19.69 -10.93 7.92
CA LEU A 152 -20.57 -12.06 7.57
C LEU A 152 -20.20 -13.33 8.33
N LEU A 153 -18.89 -13.62 8.44
CA LEU A 153 -18.37 -14.84 9.04
C LEU A 153 -18.24 -14.75 10.56
N PHE A 154 -17.93 -13.55 11.07
CA PHE A 154 -17.66 -13.28 12.49
C PHE A 154 -18.47 -12.07 12.97
N PRO A 155 -19.81 -12.17 13.04
CA PRO A 155 -20.65 -11.07 13.49
C PRO A 155 -20.35 -10.72 14.95
N ASP A 156 -20.56 -9.46 15.35
CA ASP A 156 -20.16 -8.94 16.67
C ASP A 156 -20.82 -9.67 17.88
N ARG A 157 -21.84 -10.51 17.62
CA ARG A 157 -22.50 -11.39 18.61
C ARG A 157 -21.88 -12.79 18.72
N ALA A 158 -20.84 -13.11 17.95
CA ALA A 158 -20.23 -14.45 17.87
C ALA A 158 -19.41 -14.86 19.11
N GLY A 159 -19.34 -14.01 20.14
CA GLY A 159 -18.54 -14.24 21.34
C GLY A 159 -17.13 -13.65 21.25
N ALA A 160 -16.36 -13.82 22.32
CA ALA A 160 -14.98 -13.33 22.37
C ALA A 160 -14.08 -14.13 21.42
N PRO A 161 -13.09 -13.49 20.76
CA PRO A 161 -12.18 -14.21 19.89
C PRO A 161 -11.32 -15.22 20.67
N PRO A 162 -10.86 -16.30 20.02
CA PRO A 162 -10.02 -17.33 20.64
C PRO A 162 -8.77 -16.80 21.34
N ARG A 163 -8.17 -15.74 20.80
CA ARG A 163 -6.98 -15.08 21.37
C ARG A 163 -7.12 -13.57 21.31
N ARG A 164 -6.55 -12.88 22.29
CA ARG A 164 -6.41 -11.41 22.25
C ARG A 164 -5.25 -11.03 21.33
N TYR A 165 -5.44 -10.00 20.51
CA TYR A 165 -4.37 -9.48 19.67
C TYR A 165 -3.23 -8.89 20.53
N PRO A 166 -1.99 -9.39 20.41
CA PRO A 166 -0.90 -8.90 21.25
C PRO A 166 -0.59 -7.43 20.99
N ARG A 167 -0.56 -6.60 22.04
CA ARG A 167 -0.23 -5.16 21.91
C ARG A 167 1.13 -4.92 21.24
N ALA A 168 2.10 -5.80 21.49
CA ALA A 168 3.43 -5.73 20.89
C ALA A 168 3.43 -5.91 19.36
N TRP A 169 2.42 -6.57 18.80
CA TRP A 169 2.32 -6.74 17.34
C TRP A 169 1.94 -5.42 16.67
N GLY A 170 1.10 -4.59 17.30
CA GLY A 170 0.75 -3.27 16.77
C GLY A 170 0.23 -3.35 15.33
N VAL A 171 1.06 -2.89 14.38
CA VAL A 171 0.84 -2.99 12.93
C VAL A 171 1.94 -3.75 12.19
N TRP A 172 2.80 -4.49 12.89
CA TRP A 172 3.84 -5.33 12.29
C TRP A 172 3.31 -6.35 11.27
N PRO A 173 2.21 -7.08 11.53
CA PRO A 173 1.69 -8.03 10.53
C PRO A 173 1.25 -7.32 9.25
N ALA A 174 0.62 -6.14 9.36
CA ALA A 174 0.30 -5.29 8.22
C ALA A 174 1.56 -4.82 7.46
N ALA A 175 2.64 -4.45 8.16
CA ALA A 175 3.91 -4.06 7.52
C ALA A 175 4.55 -5.23 6.74
N LEU A 176 4.51 -6.44 7.30
CA LEU A 176 5.04 -7.64 6.64
C LEU A 176 4.21 -8.05 5.43
N LEU A 177 2.88 -7.97 5.54
CA LEU A 177 1.98 -8.25 4.42
C LEU A 177 2.08 -7.19 3.33
N LEU A 178 2.29 -5.92 3.70
CA LEU A 178 2.59 -4.86 2.74
C LEU A 178 3.92 -5.13 2.03
N LEU A 179 4.95 -5.54 2.75
CA LEU A 179 6.24 -5.93 2.16
C LEU A 179 6.07 -7.10 1.19
N ALA A 180 5.28 -8.11 1.55
CA ALA A 180 4.97 -9.23 0.67
C ALA A 180 4.23 -8.78 -0.60
N PHE A 181 3.27 -7.86 -0.47
CA PHE A 181 2.55 -7.28 -1.61
C PHE A 181 3.50 -6.54 -2.56
N VAL A 182 4.30 -5.60 -2.05
CA VAL A 182 5.23 -4.83 -2.91
C VAL A 182 6.37 -5.69 -3.45
N TRP A 183 6.73 -6.78 -2.76
CA TRP A 183 7.66 -7.77 -3.29
C TRP A 183 7.06 -8.48 -4.51
N VAL A 184 5.81 -8.91 -4.44
CA VAL A 184 5.12 -9.48 -5.61
C VAL A 184 5.02 -8.44 -6.74
N GLU A 185 4.65 -7.20 -6.42
CA GLU A 185 4.48 -6.13 -7.41
C GLU A 185 5.79 -5.78 -8.12
N LEU A 186 6.88 -5.57 -7.37
CA LEU A 186 8.11 -4.98 -7.89
C LEU A 186 9.16 -6.02 -8.29
N VAL A 187 9.17 -7.19 -7.66
CA VAL A 187 10.11 -8.27 -8.00
C VAL A 187 9.52 -9.24 -9.02
N ASP A 188 8.19 -9.41 -9.03
CA ASP A 188 7.47 -10.41 -9.82
C ASP A 188 8.14 -11.80 -9.79
N PRO A 189 8.20 -12.45 -8.60
CA PRO A 189 8.87 -13.73 -8.44
C PRO A 189 8.20 -14.87 -9.21
N PHE A 190 6.96 -14.67 -9.66
CA PHE A 190 6.18 -15.65 -10.41
C PHE A 190 6.27 -15.43 -11.93
N GLY A 191 6.98 -14.39 -12.39
CA GLY A 191 7.27 -14.13 -13.80
C GLY A 191 6.01 -14.02 -14.67
N GLY A 192 4.92 -13.50 -14.12
CA GLY A 192 3.63 -13.48 -14.82
C GLY A 192 3.07 -14.86 -15.15
N ALA A 193 3.28 -15.88 -14.30
CA ALA A 193 2.64 -17.18 -14.47
C ALA A 193 1.10 -17.03 -14.48
N PRO A 194 0.38 -17.56 -15.50
CA PRO A 194 -1.07 -17.49 -15.56
C PRO A 194 -1.76 -18.05 -14.30
N GLY A 195 -2.75 -17.34 -13.78
CA GLY A 195 -3.48 -17.77 -12.57
C GLY A 195 -2.79 -17.42 -11.24
N SER A 196 -1.51 -17.02 -11.24
CA SER A 196 -0.75 -16.71 -10.01
C SER A 196 -1.39 -15.60 -9.18
N LEU A 197 -1.85 -14.53 -9.83
CA LEU A 197 -2.53 -13.42 -9.16
C LEU A 197 -3.80 -13.88 -8.42
N GLY A 198 -4.62 -14.73 -9.04
CA GLY A 198 -5.81 -15.29 -8.40
C GLY A 198 -5.47 -16.11 -7.15
N LEU A 199 -4.42 -16.94 -7.22
CA LEU A 199 -3.94 -17.71 -6.07
C LEU A 199 -3.40 -16.82 -4.95
N LEU A 200 -2.72 -15.73 -5.29
CA LEU A 200 -2.23 -14.75 -4.32
C LEU A 200 -3.40 -14.02 -3.63
N ILE A 201 -4.43 -13.62 -4.39
CA ILE A 201 -5.65 -13.02 -3.83
C ILE A 201 -6.34 -13.99 -2.86
N LEU A 202 -6.49 -15.26 -3.25
CA LEU A 202 -7.07 -16.28 -2.37
C LEU A 202 -6.23 -16.51 -1.11
N THR A 203 -4.91 -16.61 -1.27
CA THR A 203 -3.97 -16.80 -0.14
C THR A 203 -4.05 -15.62 0.82
N TYR A 204 -4.04 -14.40 0.31
CA TYR A 204 -4.23 -13.19 1.12
C TYR A 204 -5.57 -13.21 1.84
N THR A 205 -6.66 -13.55 1.13
CA THR A 205 -8.01 -13.66 1.72
C THR A 205 -8.04 -14.67 2.87
N LEU A 206 -7.42 -15.83 2.70
CA LEU A 206 -7.33 -16.85 3.75
C LEU A 206 -6.54 -16.36 4.96
N VAL A 207 -5.43 -15.65 4.76
CA VAL A 207 -4.66 -15.02 5.85
C VAL A 207 -5.54 -14.02 6.59
N GLN A 208 -6.31 -13.18 5.89
CA GLN A 208 -7.19 -12.21 6.52
C GLN A 208 -8.32 -12.89 7.32
N VAL A 209 -8.99 -13.88 6.74
CA VAL A 209 -10.06 -14.62 7.43
C VAL A 209 -9.52 -15.38 8.65
N ALA A 210 -8.37 -16.03 8.53
CA ALA A 210 -7.73 -16.73 9.64
C ALA A 210 -7.32 -15.75 10.77
N GLY A 211 -6.77 -14.59 10.42
CA GLY A 211 -6.43 -13.56 11.39
C GLY A 211 -7.64 -13.01 12.15
N MET A 212 -8.74 -12.74 11.43
CA MET A 212 -10.01 -12.32 12.04
C MET A 212 -10.63 -13.42 12.91
N PHE A 213 -10.54 -14.68 12.49
CA PHE A 213 -11.01 -15.82 13.28
C PHE A 213 -10.26 -15.94 14.60
N VAL A 214 -8.92 -15.81 14.59
CA VAL A 214 -8.09 -16.02 15.79
C VAL A 214 -8.11 -14.83 16.73
N PHE A 215 -8.02 -13.60 16.20
CA PHE A 215 -7.80 -12.39 17.00
C PHE A 215 -9.03 -11.48 17.10
N GLY A 216 -10.09 -11.80 16.37
CA GLY A 216 -11.27 -10.94 16.22
C GLY A 216 -11.14 -10.01 15.02
N ARG A 217 -12.28 -9.73 14.38
CA ARG A 217 -12.39 -8.89 13.18
C ARG A 217 -11.77 -7.51 13.38
N GLU A 218 -12.20 -6.79 14.42
CA GLU A 218 -11.83 -5.39 14.62
C GLU A 218 -10.33 -5.22 14.87
N ASP A 219 -9.76 -6.04 15.76
CA ASP A 219 -8.34 -5.98 16.09
C ASP A 219 -7.46 -6.37 14.89
N TRP A 220 -7.86 -7.41 14.15
CA TRP A 220 -7.13 -7.83 12.96
C TRP A 220 -7.20 -6.80 11.83
N ILE A 221 -8.37 -6.21 11.54
CA ILE A 221 -8.47 -5.15 10.51
C ILE A 221 -7.65 -3.92 10.93
N ARG A 222 -7.61 -3.57 12.22
CA ARG A 222 -6.90 -2.39 12.74
C ARG A 222 -5.37 -2.54 12.77
N GLY A 223 -4.83 -3.76 12.73
CA GLY A 223 -3.38 -3.99 12.88
C GLY A 223 -2.75 -5.05 11.97
N GLY A 224 -3.54 -6.02 11.52
CA GLY A 224 -3.09 -7.12 10.67
C GLY A 224 -3.38 -6.96 9.19
N GLU A 225 -4.44 -6.27 8.79
CA GLU A 225 -4.80 -6.10 7.37
C GLU A 225 -3.96 -4.99 6.72
N ALA A 226 -3.09 -5.36 5.79
CA ALA A 226 -2.10 -4.45 5.21
C ALA A 226 -2.75 -3.23 4.54
N PHE A 227 -3.81 -3.45 3.76
CA PHE A 227 -4.44 -2.39 2.99
C PHE A 227 -5.27 -1.46 3.88
N ALA A 228 -5.97 -1.96 4.89
CA ALA A 228 -6.69 -1.13 5.86
C ALA A 228 -5.73 -0.24 6.65
N VAL A 229 -4.58 -0.77 7.07
CA VAL A 229 -3.59 0.05 7.79
C VAL A 229 -2.92 1.05 6.85
N TYR A 230 -2.45 0.62 5.68
CA TYR A 230 -1.76 1.48 4.71
C TYR A 230 -2.69 2.56 4.14
N LEU A 231 -3.82 2.16 3.56
CA LEU A 231 -4.78 3.10 2.97
C LEU A 231 -5.47 3.94 4.04
N GLY A 232 -5.69 3.41 5.24
CA GLY A 232 -6.17 4.17 6.39
C GLY A 232 -5.18 5.27 6.83
N LEU A 233 -3.87 5.03 6.71
CA LEU A 233 -2.85 6.04 6.93
C LEU A 233 -2.87 7.11 5.83
N ILE A 234 -3.04 6.71 4.56
CA ILE A 234 -3.22 7.66 3.44
C ILE A 234 -4.49 8.50 3.60
N ALA A 235 -5.60 7.91 4.07
CA ALA A 235 -6.85 8.62 4.35
C ALA A 235 -6.72 9.69 5.44
N ARG A 236 -5.64 9.69 6.24
CA ARG A 236 -5.35 10.77 7.21
C ARG A 236 -4.98 12.08 6.52
N LEU A 237 -4.61 12.05 5.25
CA LEU A 237 -4.35 13.24 4.42
C LEU A 237 -5.64 13.97 4.04
N ALA A 238 -6.76 13.24 3.96
CA ALA A 238 -8.01 13.76 3.42
C ALA A 238 -8.65 14.84 4.30
N PRO A 239 -9.31 15.84 3.67
CA PRO A 239 -10.16 16.80 4.37
C PRO A 239 -11.40 16.17 5.02
N LEU A 240 -11.96 15.15 4.36
CA LEU A 240 -13.09 14.38 4.87
C LEU A 240 -12.59 13.27 5.79
N ALA A 241 -13.14 13.22 7.01
CA ALA A 241 -12.82 12.20 8.00
C ALA A 241 -14.09 11.74 8.73
N ARG A 242 -13.96 10.70 9.57
CA ARG A 242 -15.02 10.28 10.49
C ARG A 242 -14.58 10.49 11.94
N ASP A 243 -15.48 10.96 12.80
CA ASP A 243 -15.26 11.02 14.25
C ASP A 243 -15.48 9.66 14.92
N ALA A 244 -15.33 9.61 16.25
CA ALA A 244 -15.47 8.39 17.05
C ALA A 244 -16.90 7.82 16.99
N GLU A 245 -17.91 8.66 16.76
CA GLU A 245 -19.30 8.27 16.58
C GLU A 245 -19.65 7.93 15.12
N GLY A 246 -18.65 7.90 14.23
CA GLY A 246 -18.79 7.54 12.82
C GLY A 246 -19.35 8.65 11.93
N ARG A 247 -19.49 9.88 12.45
CA ARG A 247 -20.01 11.03 11.72
C ARG A 247 -18.95 11.65 10.83
N VAL A 248 -19.32 12.15 9.66
CA VAL A 248 -18.42 12.80 8.73
C VAL A 248 -18.08 14.21 9.24
N ILE A 249 -16.79 14.48 9.36
CA ILE A 249 -16.23 15.75 9.80
C ILE A 249 -15.30 16.30 8.73
N LEU A 250 -15.15 17.62 8.72
CA LEU A 250 -14.16 18.31 7.89
C LEU A 250 -12.96 18.72 8.74
N ARG A 251 -11.78 18.56 8.15
CA ARG A 251 -10.51 19.06 8.68
C ARG A 251 -9.66 19.62 7.54
N PRO A 252 -8.68 20.48 7.83
CA PRO A 252 -7.69 20.84 6.82
C PRO A 252 -6.98 19.59 6.27
N PRO A 253 -6.58 19.60 4.98
CA PRO A 253 -5.73 18.55 4.43
C PRO A 253 -4.49 18.32 5.30
N LEU A 254 -3.98 17.09 5.33
CA LEU A 254 -2.80 16.65 6.08
C LEU A 254 -2.94 16.68 7.62
N ALA A 255 -3.87 17.46 8.18
CA ALA A 255 -4.01 17.65 9.62
C ALA A 255 -4.30 16.33 10.37
N GLY A 256 -4.90 15.34 9.70
CA GLY A 256 -5.16 14.03 10.28
C GLY A 256 -3.92 13.23 10.66
N LEU A 257 -2.76 13.52 10.04
CA LEU A 257 -1.50 12.85 10.36
C LEU A 257 -0.94 13.26 11.72
N ALA A 258 -1.21 14.49 12.17
CA ALA A 258 -0.76 14.99 13.48
C ALA A 258 -1.40 14.21 14.65
N GLY A 259 -2.58 13.63 14.44
CA GLY A 259 -3.29 12.80 15.41
C GLY A 259 -3.01 11.29 15.29
N VAL A 260 -2.03 10.86 14.49
CA VAL A 260 -1.68 9.44 14.38
C VAL A 260 -0.86 9.03 15.59
N GLU A 261 -1.43 8.14 16.40
CA GLU A 261 -0.73 7.62 17.58
C GLU A 261 0.42 6.67 17.19
N PRO A 262 1.59 6.81 17.83
CA PRO A 262 2.69 5.85 17.74
C PRO A 262 2.25 4.42 18.09
N ARG A 263 2.40 3.48 17.15
CA ARG A 263 2.13 2.04 17.38
C ARG A 263 3.33 1.19 16.97
N PRO A 264 3.59 0.04 17.64
CA PRO A 264 4.62 -0.90 17.21
C PRO A 264 4.43 -1.27 15.74
N GLY A 265 5.50 -1.25 14.94
CA GLY A 265 5.47 -1.56 13.52
C GLY A 265 5.05 -0.41 12.60
N LEU A 266 4.55 0.73 13.11
CA LEU A 266 4.12 1.86 12.26
C LEU A 266 5.29 2.41 11.44
N LEU A 267 6.44 2.62 12.09
CA LEU A 267 7.65 3.06 11.40
C LEU A 267 8.05 2.07 10.30
N ALA A 268 7.99 0.76 10.58
CA ALA A 268 8.30 -0.27 9.58
C ALA A 268 7.34 -0.21 8.38
N LEU A 269 6.03 -0.03 8.62
CA LEU A 269 5.05 0.14 7.56
C LEU A 269 5.35 1.36 6.67
N VAL A 270 5.70 2.50 7.28
CA VAL A 270 6.09 3.71 6.53
C VAL A 270 7.40 3.50 5.76
N MET A 271 8.40 2.84 6.36
CA MET A 271 9.67 2.58 5.69
C MET A 271 9.51 1.58 4.54
N VAL A 272 8.65 0.57 4.68
CA VAL A 272 8.31 -0.34 3.58
C VAL A 272 7.66 0.44 2.45
N ALA A 273 6.63 1.24 2.73
CA ALA A 273 5.94 2.02 1.71
C ALA A 273 6.88 3.00 0.98
N LEU A 274 7.68 3.77 1.72
CA LEU A 274 8.59 4.75 1.12
C LEU A 274 9.78 4.07 0.41
N GLY A 275 10.32 3.01 0.99
CA GLY A 275 11.45 2.27 0.45
C GLY A 275 11.10 1.45 -0.78
N SER A 276 9.95 0.79 -0.82
CA SER A 276 9.48 0.07 -2.01
C SER A 276 9.21 1.03 -3.17
N THR A 277 8.60 2.17 -2.88
CA THR A 277 8.45 3.28 -3.81
C THR A 277 9.81 3.77 -4.34
N THR A 278 10.80 3.95 -3.47
CA THR A 278 12.15 4.35 -3.90
C THR A 278 12.77 3.27 -4.81
N PHE A 279 12.53 1.99 -4.51
CA PHE A 279 13.00 0.88 -5.32
C PHE A 279 12.29 0.80 -6.68
N ASP A 280 10.99 1.07 -6.76
CA ASP A 280 10.27 1.17 -8.05
C ASP A 280 10.96 2.18 -8.96
N GLY A 281 11.29 3.37 -8.44
CA GLY A 281 12.02 4.40 -9.19
C GLY A 281 13.43 3.95 -9.60
N LEU A 282 14.17 3.35 -8.68
CA LEU A 282 15.51 2.80 -8.95
C LEU A 282 15.48 1.72 -10.04
N SER A 283 14.51 0.81 -9.97
CA SER A 283 14.42 -0.36 -10.86
C SER A 283 14.13 0.00 -12.31
N ARG A 284 13.62 1.23 -12.54
CA ARG A 284 13.36 1.79 -13.87
C ARG A 284 14.54 2.60 -14.43
N THR A 285 15.59 2.84 -13.64
CA THR A 285 16.78 3.56 -14.13
C THR A 285 17.56 2.74 -15.14
N SER A 286 18.24 3.40 -16.09
CA SER A 286 19.10 2.72 -17.06
C SER A 286 20.23 1.95 -16.39
N LEU A 287 20.73 2.41 -15.24
CA LEU A 287 21.75 1.72 -14.45
C LEU A 287 21.23 0.37 -13.95
N TRP A 288 20.06 0.35 -13.30
CA TRP A 288 19.48 -0.90 -12.81
C TRP A 288 19.17 -1.84 -13.97
N VAL A 289 18.43 -1.35 -14.96
CA VAL A 289 18.01 -2.15 -16.14
C VAL A 289 19.22 -2.76 -16.85
N SER A 290 20.28 -1.98 -17.12
CA SER A 290 21.48 -2.50 -17.79
C SER A 290 22.24 -3.55 -16.96
N ARG A 291 22.29 -3.39 -15.63
CA ARG A 291 22.96 -4.34 -14.73
C ARG A 291 22.16 -5.61 -14.50
N THR A 292 20.84 -5.56 -14.62
CA THR A 292 19.96 -6.73 -14.42
C THR A 292 19.50 -7.38 -15.72
N ALA A 293 19.81 -6.81 -16.89
CA ALA A 293 19.29 -7.27 -18.18
C ALA A 293 19.64 -8.72 -18.51
N SER A 294 20.80 -9.21 -18.07
CA SER A 294 21.25 -10.59 -18.29
C SER A 294 20.70 -11.60 -17.29
N LEU A 295 20.10 -11.13 -16.19
CA LEU A 295 19.61 -12.00 -15.12
C LEU A 295 18.25 -12.60 -15.52
N THR A 296 18.08 -13.89 -15.25
CA THR A 296 16.81 -14.59 -15.53
C THR A 296 16.39 -15.47 -14.35
N GLY A 297 15.11 -15.85 -14.33
CA GLY A 297 14.56 -16.74 -13.31
C GLY A 297 14.92 -16.35 -11.87
N LEU A 298 15.44 -17.31 -11.12
CA LEU A 298 15.77 -17.15 -9.70
C LEU A 298 16.83 -16.07 -9.44
N GLU A 299 17.83 -15.92 -10.30
CA GLU A 299 18.89 -14.92 -10.11
C GLU A 299 18.31 -13.50 -10.13
N ARG A 300 17.44 -13.22 -11.11
CA ARG A 300 16.74 -11.93 -11.20
C ARG A 300 15.86 -11.71 -9.96
N THR A 301 15.12 -12.73 -9.53
CA THR A 301 14.30 -12.65 -8.32
C THR A 301 15.13 -12.34 -7.08
N LEU A 302 16.27 -13.02 -6.89
CA LEU A 302 17.15 -12.80 -5.74
C LEU A 302 17.78 -11.40 -5.75
N VAL A 303 18.34 -10.97 -6.88
CA VAL A 303 18.96 -9.64 -7.01
C VAL A 303 17.93 -8.53 -6.80
N SER A 304 16.74 -8.66 -7.38
CA SER A 304 15.66 -7.68 -7.18
C SER A 304 15.11 -7.70 -5.76
N SER A 305 15.03 -8.86 -5.10
CA SER A 305 14.62 -8.96 -3.70
C SER A 305 15.63 -8.29 -2.77
N LEU A 306 16.93 -8.53 -2.99
CA LEU A 306 18.00 -7.87 -2.26
C LEU A 306 18.01 -6.36 -2.53
N GLY A 307 17.79 -5.94 -3.78
CA GLY A 307 17.65 -4.54 -4.15
C GLY A 307 16.51 -3.84 -3.42
N LEU A 308 15.33 -4.48 -3.36
CA LEU A 308 14.17 -3.97 -2.62
C LEU A 308 14.48 -3.81 -1.13
N LEU A 309 15.00 -4.86 -0.49
CA LEU A 309 15.33 -4.83 0.94
C LEU A 309 16.46 -3.84 1.26
N ALA A 310 17.49 -3.77 0.41
CA ALA A 310 18.59 -2.82 0.56
C ALA A 310 18.09 -1.38 0.42
N THR A 311 17.17 -1.12 -0.51
CA THR A 311 16.59 0.22 -0.70
C THR A 311 15.73 0.63 0.50
N ILE A 312 14.88 -0.27 1.01
CA ILE A 312 14.11 -0.05 2.25
C ILE A 312 15.07 0.21 3.42
N GLY A 313 16.12 -0.59 3.56
CA GLY A 313 17.14 -0.43 4.61
C GLY A 313 17.89 0.91 4.50
N LEU A 314 18.23 1.34 3.30
CA LEU A 314 18.90 2.62 3.06
C LEU A 314 18.00 3.81 3.41
N VAL A 315 16.74 3.77 3.00
CA VAL A 315 15.75 4.80 3.37
C VAL A 315 15.56 4.84 4.89
N ALA A 316 15.43 3.68 5.53
CA ALA A 316 15.31 3.58 6.98
C ALA A 316 16.55 4.09 7.71
N LEU A 317 17.75 3.81 7.19
CA LEU A 317 19.01 4.30 7.73
C LEU A 317 19.10 5.83 7.60
N ALA A 318 18.81 6.37 6.41
CA ALA A 318 18.82 7.81 6.17
C ALA A 318 17.84 8.54 7.11
N TYR A 319 16.63 8.00 7.26
CA TYR A 319 15.65 8.51 8.21
C TYR A 319 16.15 8.43 9.67
N ALA A 320 16.71 7.29 10.08
CA ALA A 320 17.24 7.12 11.43
C ALA A 320 18.38 8.11 11.73
N LEU A 321 19.30 8.32 10.78
CA LEU A 321 20.38 9.30 10.90
C LEU A 321 19.83 10.73 11.01
N ALA A 322 18.82 11.08 10.22
CA ALA A 322 18.13 12.36 10.33
C ALA A 322 17.47 12.55 11.71
N MET A 323 16.84 11.51 12.25
CA MET A 323 16.22 11.55 13.58
C MET A 323 17.26 11.61 14.71
N VAL A 324 18.42 10.98 14.56
CA VAL A 324 19.55 11.13 15.50
C VAL A 324 20.10 12.56 15.47
N ALA A 325 20.26 13.15 14.28
CA ALA A 325 20.68 14.54 14.17
C ALA A 325 19.65 15.49 14.80
N ALA A 326 18.36 15.31 14.49
CA ALA A 326 17.28 16.10 15.07
C ALA A 326 17.19 15.94 16.60
N SER A 327 17.39 14.71 17.12
CA SER A 327 17.34 14.47 18.57
C SER A 327 18.45 15.17 19.34
N ARG A 328 19.60 15.44 18.69
CA ARG A 328 20.67 16.26 19.29
C ARG A 328 20.29 17.73 19.41
N VAL A 329 19.51 18.25 18.47
CA VAL A 329 19.02 19.64 18.51
C VAL A 329 17.96 19.81 19.61
N VAL A 330 17.00 18.87 19.71
CA VAL A 330 15.89 18.96 20.69
C VAL A 330 16.20 18.28 22.03
N GLN A 331 17.43 17.81 22.25
CA GLN A 331 17.87 17.08 23.45
C GLN A 331 16.95 15.89 23.82
N GLY A 332 16.48 15.16 22.81
CA GLY A 332 15.51 14.07 22.96
C GLY A 332 16.07 12.68 22.65
N ARG A 333 15.21 11.65 22.78
CA ARG A 333 15.52 10.27 22.39
C ARG A 333 15.16 10.04 20.92
N TRP A 334 16.15 9.74 20.08
CA TRP A 334 15.98 9.59 18.62
C TRP A 334 14.89 8.58 18.22
N HIS A 335 14.73 7.47 18.93
CA HIS A 335 13.74 6.44 18.58
C HIS A 335 12.30 6.91 18.86
N VAL A 336 12.08 7.66 19.95
CA VAL A 336 10.76 8.25 20.25
C VAL A 336 10.42 9.26 19.16
N LEU A 337 11.39 10.09 18.78
CA LEU A 337 11.25 11.07 17.71
C LEU A 337 10.93 10.37 16.38
N ALA A 338 11.67 9.32 16.04
CA ALA A 338 11.51 8.56 14.80
C ALA A 338 10.11 7.96 14.64
N VAL A 339 9.52 7.41 15.71
CA VAL A 339 8.15 6.87 15.62
C VAL A 339 7.11 7.99 15.54
N ARG A 340 7.28 9.08 16.30
CA ARG A 340 6.35 10.22 16.28
C ARG A 340 6.36 10.97 14.96
N PHE A 341 7.51 11.09 14.30
CA PHE A 341 7.65 11.77 13.01
C PHE A 341 7.34 10.88 11.80
N ALA A 342 7.21 9.55 11.96
CA ALA A 342 6.95 8.65 10.83
C ALA A 342 5.74 9.06 9.97
N PRO A 343 4.59 9.50 10.54
CA PRO A 343 3.45 9.95 9.74
C PRO A 343 3.75 11.15 8.83
N SER A 344 4.75 11.97 9.15
CA SER A 344 5.14 13.12 8.31
C SER A 344 5.73 12.73 6.95
N LEU A 345 6.12 11.46 6.77
CA LEU A 345 6.63 10.94 5.51
C LEU A 345 5.51 10.44 4.57
N VAL A 346 4.30 10.26 5.07
CA VAL A 346 3.15 9.76 4.29
C VAL A 346 2.81 10.66 3.08
N PRO A 347 2.87 12.01 3.17
CA PRO A 347 2.70 12.86 2.00
C PRO A 347 3.75 12.61 0.91
N ILE A 348 4.97 12.22 1.26
CA ILE A 348 6.04 11.89 0.30
C ILE A 348 5.69 10.61 -0.46
N VAL A 349 5.18 9.60 0.26
CA VAL A 349 4.68 8.35 -0.35
C VAL A 349 3.57 8.66 -1.37
N LEU A 350 2.62 9.51 -1.00
CA LEU A 350 1.55 9.92 -1.92
C LEU A 350 2.10 10.69 -3.12
N ALA A 351 2.98 11.67 -2.92
CA ALA A 351 3.53 12.48 -4.00
C ALA A 351 4.26 11.62 -5.05
N TYR A 352 5.02 10.62 -4.59
CA TYR A 352 5.61 9.65 -5.50
C TYR A 352 4.56 8.84 -6.25
N ALA A 353 3.55 8.32 -5.53
CA ALA A 353 2.49 7.55 -6.16
C ALA A 353 1.84 8.36 -7.28
N VAL A 354 1.56 9.65 -7.04
CA VAL A 354 1.03 10.58 -8.07
C VAL A 354 2.00 10.65 -9.23
N ALA A 355 3.26 10.97 -8.99
CA ALA A 355 4.24 11.18 -10.05
C ALA A 355 4.44 9.94 -10.94
N HIS A 356 4.40 8.73 -10.36
CA HIS A 356 4.72 7.49 -11.08
C HIS A 356 3.50 6.79 -11.66
N TYR A 357 2.38 6.79 -10.96
CA TYR A 357 1.20 6.05 -11.37
C TYR A 357 0.13 6.91 -12.04
N PHE A 358 0.22 8.25 -12.03
CA PHE A 358 -0.83 9.08 -12.64
C PHE A 358 -1.00 8.83 -14.14
N SER A 359 0.09 8.80 -14.91
CA SER A 359 0.02 8.49 -16.35
C SER A 359 -0.46 7.06 -16.60
N PHE A 360 -0.03 6.11 -15.76
CA PHE A 360 -0.48 4.72 -15.84
C PHE A 360 -1.98 4.60 -15.54
N LEU A 361 -2.49 5.32 -14.55
CA LEU A 361 -3.90 5.36 -14.21
C LEU A 361 -4.76 5.93 -15.34
N LEU A 362 -4.29 7.00 -15.99
CA LEU A 362 -5.02 7.62 -17.09
C LEU A 362 -4.99 6.78 -18.37
N ILE A 363 -3.82 6.25 -18.75
CA ILE A 363 -3.64 5.55 -20.03
C ILE A 363 -4.10 4.09 -19.92
N GLU A 364 -3.53 3.33 -18.99
CA GLU A 364 -3.86 1.91 -18.82
C GLU A 364 -5.22 1.72 -18.15
N GLY A 365 -5.71 2.71 -17.40
CA GLY A 365 -7.05 2.66 -16.84
C GLY A 365 -8.14 2.67 -17.92
N GLN A 366 -7.91 3.38 -19.03
CA GLN A 366 -8.81 3.38 -20.19
C GLN A 366 -8.82 2.01 -20.88
N LEU A 367 -7.66 1.36 -21.02
CA LEU A 367 -7.57 0.00 -21.56
C LEU A 367 -8.32 -1.01 -20.70
N GLY A 368 -8.32 -0.83 -19.37
CA GLY A 368 -9.13 -1.63 -18.45
C GLY A 368 -10.63 -1.52 -18.72
N LEU A 369 -11.14 -0.32 -18.97
CA LEU A 369 -12.55 -0.08 -19.29
C LEU A 369 -12.98 -0.74 -20.61
N ILE A 370 -12.09 -0.80 -21.60
CA ILE A 370 -12.36 -1.44 -22.90
C ILE A 370 -12.38 -2.98 -22.78
N ARG A 371 -11.71 -3.55 -21.77
CA ARG A 371 -11.60 -5.00 -21.55
C ARG A 371 -12.65 -5.57 -20.60
N LEU A 372 -13.42 -4.72 -19.91
CA LEU A 372 -14.65 -5.09 -19.21
C LEU A 372 -15.74 -5.41 -20.23
#